data_AF-A0A1B8WL47-F1
#
_entry.id   AF-A0A1B8WL47-F1
#
_cell.length_a   1.000
_cell.length_b   1.000
_cell.length_c   1.000
_cell.angle_alpha   90.00
_cell.angle_beta   90.00
_cell.angle_gamma   90.00
#
_symmetry.space_group_name_H-M   'P 1'
#
loop_
_entity.id
_entity.type
_entity.pdbx_description
1 polymer ?
#
loop_
_entity_poly.entity_id
_entity_poly.type
_entity_poly.pdbx_seq_one_letter_code
_entity_poly.pdbx_strand_id
1 'polypeptide(L)'
;MVLFLIFTALISIISGCTDSITDTKTEQKIKIVQNPTLSMIKVKVETDGMASGSVYDHPHPFGMGNEVLVDSNDYEKNKVSRGDIVLFKTKNNGKDIARIVGLPGEAITIKKGQVYINGKKLDAFYGDDSTSSRNDSMDTPLN
;
A
#
# COMPACT_ATOMS: atom_id res chain seq x y z
N MET A 1 15.48 -14.85 -62.65
CA MET A 1 16.49 -14.66 -61.58
C MET A 1 15.94 -13.58 -60.64
N VAL A 2 15.75 -13.94 -59.38
CA VAL A 2 14.69 -13.41 -58.49
C VAL A 2 15.02 -12.02 -57.93
N LEU A 3 14.06 -11.10 -58.02
CA LEU A 3 14.05 -9.77 -57.39
C LEU A 3 13.59 -9.92 -55.93
N PHE A 4 14.51 -9.76 -54.97
CA PHE A 4 14.21 -9.78 -53.54
C PHE A 4 13.93 -8.35 -53.03
N LEU A 5 12.64 -8.05 -52.84
CA LEU A 5 12.16 -6.92 -52.03
C LEU A 5 12.41 -7.24 -50.55
N ILE A 6 13.45 -6.67 -49.96
CA ILE A 6 13.70 -6.76 -48.52
C ILE A 6 12.85 -5.68 -47.84
N PHE A 7 11.66 -6.06 -47.41
CA PHE A 7 10.81 -5.26 -46.53
C PHE A 7 11.38 -5.40 -45.11
N THR A 8 12.35 -4.54 -44.73
CA THR A 8 12.78 -4.45 -43.35
C THR A 8 11.67 -3.78 -42.55
N ALA A 9 10.77 -4.59 -42.00
CA ALA A 9 9.84 -4.16 -40.98
C ALA A 9 10.64 -3.74 -39.74
N LEU A 10 10.91 -2.43 -39.64
CA LEU A 10 11.37 -1.80 -38.43
C LEU A 10 10.22 -1.87 -37.42
N ILE A 11 10.14 -2.97 -36.69
CA ILE A 11 9.22 -3.13 -35.57
C ILE A 11 9.70 -2.17 -34.48
N SER A 12 9.18 -0.94 -34.52
CA SER A 12 9.27 -0.01 -33.40
C SER A 12 8.52 -0.66 -32.23
N ILE A 13 9.27 -1.31 -31.34
CA ILE A 13 8.78 -1.73 -30.04
C ILE A 13 8.50 -0.42 -29.31
N ILE A 14 7.23 0.01 -29.34
CA ILE A 14 6.75 1.11 -28.52
C ILE A 14 6.83 0.54 -27.10
N SER A 15 7.96 0.75 -26.42
CA SER A 15 8.06 0.58 -24.99
C SER A 15 7.12 1.61 -24.37
N GLY A 16 5.84 1.24 -24.28
CA GLY A 16 4.89 1.91 -23.42
C GLY A 16 5.40 1.71 -22.00
N CYS A 17 6.22 2.64 -21.52
CA CYS A 17 6.41 2.82 -20.09
C CYS A 17 5.02 2.99 -19.51
N THR A 18 4.51 1.93 -18.89
CA THR A 18 3.27 2.02 -18.14
C THR A 18 3.62 2.81 -16.89
N ASP A 19 3.24 4.09 -16.87
CA ASP A 19 3.50 4.97 -15.73
C ASP A 19 3.01 4.29 -14.43
N SER A 20 3.94 4.03 -13.53
CA SER A 20 3.66 3.56 -12.17
C SER A 20 3.88 4.69 -11.16
N ILE A 21 3.21 4.56 -10.02
CA ILE A 21 3.44 5.37 -8.83
C ILE A 21 4.21 4.47 -7.86
N THR A 22 5.41 4.88 -7.46
CA THR A 22 6.27 4.11 -6.55
C THR A 22 6.34 4.78 -5.19
N ASP A 23 6.38 4.00 -4.12
CA ASP A 23 6.80 4.46 -2.79
C ASP A 23 8.18 3.88 -2.47
N THR A 24 9.20 4.73 -2.51
CA THR A 24 10.59 4.36 -2.19
C THR A 24 10.99 4.71 -0.76
N LYS A 25 10.11 5.39 -0.01
CA LYS A 25 10.40 5.88 1.35
C LYS A 25 9.95 4.88 2.40
N THR A 26 8.83 4.22 2.17
CA THR A 26 8.25 3.29 3.13
C THR A 26 8.96 1.95 3.06
N GLU A 27 9.49 1.51 4.20
CA GLU A 27 10.07 0.17 4.35
C GLU A 27 8.98 -0.85 4.71
N GLN A 28 9.12 -2.08 4.22
CA GLN A 28 8.25 -3.20 4.58
C GLN A 28 8.42 -3.65 6.03
N LYS A 29 9.60 -3.39 6.62
CA LYS A 29 9.92 -3.79 7.99
C LYS A 29 9.32 -2.82 9.01
N ILE A 30 8.71 -3.36 10.07
CA ILE A 30 8.25 -2.56 11.21
C ILE A 30 9.43 -2.26 12.16
N LYS A 31 9.54 -0.98 12.54
CA LYS A 31 10.59 -0.51 13.45
C LYS A 31 10.31 -0.99 14.88
N ILE A 32 11.32 -1.62 15.49
CA ILE A 32 11.29 -1.98 16.91
C ILE A 32 11.76 -0.77 17.71
N VAL A 33 10.89 -0.24 18.57
CA VAL A 33 11.21 0.90 19.44
C VAL A 33 11.73 0.38 20.78
N GLN A 34 13.02 0.60 21.06
CA GLN A 34 13.64 0.19 22.32
C GLN A 34 13.37 1.19 23.46
N ASN A 35 13.28 2.48 23.14
CA ASN A 35 13.10 3.57 24.11
C ASN A 35 11.89 4.43 23.69
N PRO A 36 10.68 4.14 24.20
CA PRO A 36 9.48 4.91 23.86
C PRO A 36 9.55 6.35 24.36
N THR A 37 9.03 7.30 23.58
CA THR A 37 8.86 8.70 24.00
C THR A 37 7.55 8.88 24.76
N LEU A 38 7.38 10.03 25.45
CA LEU A 38 6.14 10.35 26.16
C LEU A 38 4.91 10.50 25.24
N SER A 39 5.11 10.77 23.95
CA SER A 39 4.04 10.85 22.95
C SER A 39 3.59 9.47 22.45
N MET A 40 4.34 8.41 22.75
CA MET A 40 4.00 7.07 22.33
C MET A 40 3.01 6.42 23.29
N ILE A 41 1.89 5.96 22.73
CA ILE A 41 0.89 5.18 23.45
C ILE A 41 0.93 3.73 22.99
N LYS A 42 0.68 2.80 23.92
CA LYS A 42 0.44 1.39 23.58
C LYS A 42 -0.99 1.22 23.09
N VAL A 43 -1.15 0.52 21.98
CA VAL A 43 -2.44 0.21 21.37
C VAL A 43 -2.51 -1.27 21.06
N LYS A 44 -3.59 -1.91 21.51
CA LYS A 44 -3.89 -3.29 21.16
C LYS A 44 -4.50 -3.36 19.77
N VAL A 45 -4.04 -4.29 18.95
CA VAL A 45 -4.63 -4.56 17.64
C VAL A 45 -5.89 -5.40 17.86
N GLU A 46 -7.04 -4.86 17.44
CA GLU A 46 -8.36 -5.47 17.68
C GLU A 46 -9.00 -6.05 16.42
N THR A 47 -8.44 -5.75 15.23
CA THR A 47 -8.98 -6.16 13.92
C THR A 47 -7.91 -6.89 13.10
N ASP A 48 -8.34 -7.57 12.04
CA ASP A 48 -7.46 -8.19 11.05
C ASP A 48 -7.20 -7.30 9.82
N GLY A 49 -7.60 -6.02 9.87
CA GLY A 49 -7.51 -5.10 8.72
C GLY A 49 -6.09 -4.87 8.20
N MET A 50 -5.07 -5.14 9.03
CA MET A 50 -3.65 -5.08 8.68
C MET A 50 -2.99 -6.45 8.55
N ALA A 51 -3.73 -7.55 8.69
CA ALA A 51 -3.22 -8.92 8.74
C ALA A 51 -2.97 -9.54 7.35
N SER A 52 -2.33 -8.80 6.44
CA SER A 52 -1.95 -9.35 5.13
C SER A 52 -0.80 -10.35 5.30
N GLY A 53 -1.07 -11.61 4.92
CA GLY A 53 -0.09 -12.70 5.01
C GLY A 53 1.12 -12.56 4.09
N SER A 54 1.05 -11.67 3.10
CA SER A 54 2.09 -11.46 2.09
C SER A 54 3.02 -10.29 2.41
N VAL A 55 2.61 -9.41 3.34
CA VAL A 55 3.27 -8.10 3.55
C VAL A 55 4.23 -8.12 4.73
N TYR A 56 3.96 -8.84 5.81
CA TYR A 56 4.86 -8.87 6.97
C TYR A 56 5.26 -10.29 7.37
N ASP A 57 6.48 -10.39 7.89
CA ASP A 57 7.03 -11.64 8.41
C ASP A 57 6.26 -12.14 9.65
N HIS A 58 6.37 -13.45 9.90
CA HIS A 58 5.81 -14.07 11.09
C HIS A 58 6.82 -14.05 12.26
N PRO A 59 6.37 -13.75 13.50
CA PRO A 59 5.00 -13.43 13.90
C PRO A 59 4.54 -12.06 13.38
N HIS A 60 3.32 -12.02 12.84
CA HIS A 60 2.80 -10.83 12.17
C HIS A 60 2.68 -9.66 13.17
N PRO A 61 3.30 -8.49 12.91
CA PRO A 61 3.37 -7.39 13.88
C PRO A 61 1.97 -6.87 14.27
N PHE A 62 1.04 -6.85 13.32
CA PHE A 62 -0.36 -6.47 13.54
C PHE A 62 -1.30 -7.68 13.70
N GLY A 63 -0.82 -8.80 14.25
CA GLY A 63 -1.70 -9.91 14.61
C GLY A 63 -2.72 -9.48 15.68
N MET A 64 -3.95 -9.97 15.58
CA MET A 64 -4.99 -9.69 16.58
C MET A 64 -4.50 -10.00 18.00
N GLY A 65 -4.65 -9.04 18.91
CA GLY A 65 -4.21 -9.14 20.30
C GLY A 65 -2.78 -8.65 20.56
N ASN A 66 -1.96 -8.45 19.53
CA ASN A 66 -0.64 -7.83 19.68
C ASN A 66 -0.77 -6.37 20.14
N GLU A 67 0.29 -5.86 20.77
CA GLU A 67 0.43 -4.45 21.10
C GLU A 67 1.42 -3.77 20.16
N VAL A 68 1.07 -2.56 19.73
CA VAL A 68 1.95 -1.67 18.97
C VAL A 68 2.11 -0.34 19.70
N LEU A 69 3.24 0.32 19.45
CA LEU A 69 3.46 1.70 19.90
C LEU A 69 3.07 2.66 18.79
N VAL A 70 2.27 3.67 19.15
CA VAL A 70 1.81 4.71 18.24
C VAL A 70 2.24 6.05 18.79
N ASP A 71 2.98 6.83 18.01
CA ASP A 71 3.25 8.23 18.33
C ASP A 71 2.01 9.07 17.99
N SER A 72 1.27 9.52 19.01
CA SER A 72 0.02 10.27 18.79
C SER A 72 0.23 11.68 18.26
N ASN A 73 1.47 12.19 18.27
CA ASN A 73 1.77 13.58 17.98
C ASN A 73 2.59 13.75 16.69
N ASP A 74 2.87 12.67 15.95
CA ASP A 74 3.70 12.72 14.74
C ASP A 74 3.16 13.75 13.72
N TYR A 75 1.83 13.76 13.53
CA TYR A 75 1.16 14.68 12.61
C TYR A 75 1.00 16.13 13.11
N GLU A 76 1.47 16.45 14.31
CA GLU A 76 1.62 17.87 14.72
C GLU A 76 2.77 18.55 13.97
N LYS A 77 3.76 17.76 13.53
CA LYS A 77 5.00 18.24 12.89
C LYS A 77 5.17 17.71 11.48
N ASN A 78 4.66 16.53 11.20
CA ASN A 78 4.76 15.87 9.90
C ASN A 78 3.44 15.93 9.14
N LYS A 79 3.52 15.85 7.81
CA LYS A 79 2.32 15.72 6.97
C LYS A 79 2.01 14.25 6.76
N VAL A 80 0.71 13.94 6.72
CA VAL A 80 0.20 12.64 6.28
C VAL A 80 0.81 12.28 4.93
N SER A 81 1.40 11.09 4.87
CA SER A 81 2.08 10.58 3.69
C SER A 81 1.51 9.22 3.30
N ARG A 82 1.56 8.92 1.99
CA ARG A 82 1.28 7.56 1.50
C ARG A 82 2.26 6.60 2.16
N GLY A 83 1.78 5.42 2.51
CA GLY A 83 2.58 4.41 3.19
C GLY A 83 2.67 4.61 4.72
N ASP A 84 2.07 5.65 5.29
CA ASP A 84 1.95 5.73 6.75
C ASP A 84 1.03 4.62 7.27
N ILE A 85 1.35 4.08 8.46
CA ILE A 85 0.44 3.24 9.24
C ILE A 85 -0.16 4.13 10.33
N VAL A 86 -1.48 4.25 10.34
CA VAL A 86 -2.18 5.21 11.18
C VAL A 86 -3.15 4.54 12.12
N LEU A 87 -3.24 5.09 13.33
CA LEU A 87 -4.33 4.85 14.26
C LEU A 87 -5.42 5.89 14.01
N PHE A 88 -6.64 5.46 13.69
CA PHE A 88 -7.76 6.36 13.43
C PHE A 88 -8.97 6.00 14.27
N LYS A 89 -9.85 6.98 14.48
CA LYS A 89 -11.14 6.78 15.17
C LYS A 89 -12.16 6.23 14.18
N THR A 90 -12.86 5.18 14.58
CA THR A 90 -13.95 4.58 13.80
C THR A 90 -15.29 5.27 14.10
N LYS A 91 -16.32 5.02 13.28
CA LYS A 91 -17.67 5.56 13.49
C LYS A 91 -18.31 5.16 14.83
N ASN A 92 -17.90 4.02 15.39
CA ASN A 92 -18.43 3.50 16.66
C ASN A 92 -17.60 3.95 17.87
N ASN A 93 -16.81 5.03 17.75
CA ASN A 93 -15.88 5.53 18.77
C ASN A 93 -14.75 4.55 19.17
N GLY A 94 -14.59 3.43 18.47
CA GLY A 94 -13.42 2.56 18.59
C GLY A 94 -12.19 3.16 17.89
N LYS A 95 -11.05 2.48 18.00
CA LYS A 95 -9.84 2.81 17.24
C LYS A 95 -9.45 1.63 16.37
N ASP A 96 -8.89 1.92 15.21
CA ASP A 96 -8.40 0.88 14.30
C ASP A 96 -7.11 1.34 13.62
N ILE A 97 -6.37 0.38 13.07
CA ILE A 97 -5.07 0.59 12.42
C ILE A 97 -5.20 0.28 10.95
N ALA A 98 -4.77 1.19 10.09
CA ALA A 98 -4.75 0.99 8.65
C ALA A 98 -3.49 1.59 8.03
N ARG A 99 -3.21 1.21 6.78
CA ARG A 99 -2.16 1.82 5.96
C ARG A 99 -2.76 2.82 4.98
N ILE A 100 -2.13 3.99 4.84
CA ILE A 100 -2.55 5.00 3.87
C ILE A 100 -2.10 4.59 2.48
N VAL A 101 -3.08 4.35 1.60
CA VAL A 101 -2.87 3.96 0.20
C VAL A 101 -3.11 5.16 -0.73
N GLY A 102 -4.26 5.82 -0.60
CA GLY A 102 -4.63 7.00 -1.37
C GLY A 102 -4.53 8.29 -0.56
N LEU A 103 -4.27 9.39 -1.25
CA LEU A 103 -4.26 10.74 -0.70
C LEU A 103 -5.47 11.56 -1.23
N PRO A 104 -5.82 12.69 -0.58
CA PRO A 104 -6.94 13.52 -1.02
C PRO A 104 -6.84 13.92 -2.50
N GLY A 105 -7.93 13.73 -3.24
CA GLY A 105 -8.00 14.03 -4.68
C GLY A 105 -7.55 12.89 -5.59
N GLU A 106 -7.21 11.72 -5.06
CA GLU A 106 -6.85 10.54 -5.83
C GLU A 106 -8.00 9.55 -5.95
N ALA A 107 -8.21 9.02 -7.17
CA ALA A 107 -9.16 7.95 -7.42
C ALA A 107 -8.47 6.59 -7.28
N ILE A 108 -9.02 5.72 -6.43
CA ILE A 108 -8.47 4.38 -6.17
C ILE A 108 -9.33 3.31 -6.87
N THR A 109 -8.68 2.42 -7.60
CA THR A 109 -9.29 1.18 -8.11
C THR A 109 -8.43 -0.01 -7.75
N ILE A 110 -9.05 -1.19 -7.62
CA ILE A 110 -8.34 -2.45 -7.38
C ILE A 110 -8.71 -3.38 -8.53
N LYS A 111 -7.72 -3.95 -9.21
CA LYS A 111 -7.96 -4.93 -10.28
C LYS A 111 -7.15 -6.16 -9.96
N LYS A 112 -7.83 -7.25 -9.65
CA LYS A 112 -7.18 -8.53 -9.29
C LYS A 112 -6.10 -8.31 -8.23
N GLY A 113 -6.48 -7.77 -7.07
CA GLY A 113 -5.57 -7.53 -5.94
C GLY A 113 -4.53 -6.43 -6.15
N GLN A 114 -4.35 -5.90 -7.37
CA GLN A 114 -3.44 -4.79 -7.65
C GLN A 114 -4.14 -3.44 -7.50
N VAL A 115 -3.55 -2.56 -6.70
CA VAL A 115 -4.02 -1.19 -6.49
C VAL A 115 -3.56 -0.28 -7.63
N TYR A 116 -4.47 0.60 -8.07
CA TYR A 116 -4.20 1.68 -9.01
C TYR A 116 -4.69 3.01 -8.45
N ILE A 117 -3.88 4.05 -8.62
CA ILE A 117 -4.15 5.42 -8.19
C ILE A 117 -4.21 6.31 -9.44
N ASN A 118 -5.34 6.96 -9.70
CA ASN A 118 -5.58 7.75 -10.92
C ASN A 118 -5.25 6.95 -12.20
N GLY A 119 -5.57 5.65 -12.20
CA GLY A 119 -5.30 4.73 -13.31
C GLY A 119 -3.84 4.23 -13.42
N LYS A 120 -2.91 4.72 -12.60
CA LYS A 120 -1.51 4.28 -12.57
C LYS A 120 -1.29 3.19 -11.53
N LYS A 121 -0.51 2.16 -11.85
CA LYS A 121 -0.19 1.05 -10.93
C LYS A 121 0.53 1.60 -9.70
N LEU A 122 0.09 1.24 -8.49
CA LEU A 122 0.88 1.45 -7.28
C LEU A 122 1.94 0.35 -7.17
N ASP A 123 3.18 0.72 -7.47
CA ASP A 123 4.35 -0.15 -7.38
C ASP A 123 5.01 0.00 -6.00
N ALA A 124 4.41 -0.64 -5.02
CA ALA A 124 4.88 -0.70 -3.64
C ALA A 124 4.53 -2.07 -3.05
N PHE A 125 5.27 -2.51 -2.02
CA PHE A 125 5.07 -3.85 -1.40
C PHE A 125 3.67 -4.06 -0.80
N TYR A 126 2.92 -2.97 -0.56
CA TYR A 126 1.54 -2.98 -0.06
C TYR A 126 0.51 -2.61 -1.14
N GLY A 127 0.94 -2.51 -2.40
CA GLY A 127 0.09 -2.20 -3.55
C GLY A 127 -0.44 -3.43 -4.30
N ASP A 128 0.01 -4.63 -3.94
CA ASP A 128 -0.30 -5.87 -4.63
C ASP A 128 -0.63 -6.99 -3.63
N ASP A 129 -1.81 -7.58 -3.77
CA ASP A 129 -2.24 -8.81 -3.10
C ASP A 129 -2.81 -9.83 -4.12
N SER A 130 -2.34 -9.77 -5.36
CA SER A 130 -2.81 -10.65 -6.45
C SER A 130 -2.58 -12.14 -6.22
N THR A 131 -1.70 -12.50 -5.28
CA THR A 131 -1.45 -13.88 -4.86
C THR A 131 -2.47 -14.40 -3.86
N SER A 132 -3.34 -13.55 -3.29
CA SER A 132 -4.38 -14.02 -2.38
C SER A 132 -5.46 -14.79 -3.13
N SER A 133 -6.05 -15.78 -2.48
CA SER A 133 -7.08 -16.64 -3.07
C SER A 133 -8.36 -15.90 -3.45
N ARG A 134 -8.57 -14.69 -2.91
CA ARG A 134 -9.72 -13.84 -3.21
C ARG A 134 -9.52 -13.05 -4.50
N ASN A 135 -8.33 -12.47 -4.66
CA ASN A 135 -7.95 -11.71 -5.86
C ASN A 135 -9.02 -10.68 -6.28
N ASP A 136 -9.58 -9.98 -5.29
CA ASP A 136 -10.77 -9.15 -5.46
C ASP A 136 -10.52 -7.96 -6.39
N SER A 137 -11.57 -7.50 -7.03
CA SER A 137 -11.55 -6.29 -7.86
C SER A 137 -12.60 -5.30 -7.37
N MET A 138 -12.24 -4.02 -7.41
CA MET A 138 -13.10 -2.89 -7.13
C MET A 138 -13.10 -2.01 -8.37
N ASP A 139 -14.07 -2.28 -9.25
CA ASP A 139 -14.18 -1.64 -10.56
C ASP A 139 -14.73 -0.20 -10.49
N THR A 140 -15.51 0.09 -9.44
CA THR A 140 -15.99 1.45 -9.15
C THR A 140 -14.91 2.21 -8.38
N PRO A 141 -14.38 3.33 -8.90
CA PRO A 141 -13.38 4.10 -8.18
C PRO A 141 -13.89 4.65 -6.84
N LEU A 142 -13.07 4.55 -5.81
CA LEU A 142 -13.23 5.31 -4.57
C LEU A 142 -12.60 6.69 -4.75
N ASN A 143 -13.38 7.74 -4.50
CA ASN A 143 -12.95 9.15 -4.52
C ASN A 143 -13.10 9.76 -3.12
#